data_AF-A0A094WIV3-F1
#
_entry.id   AF-A0A094WIV3-F1
#
_cell.length_a   1.000
_cell.length_b   1.000
_cell.length_c   1.000
_cell.angle_alpha   90.00
_cell.angle_beta   90.00
_cell.angle_gamma   90.00
#
_symmetry.space_group_name_H-M   'P 1'
#
loop_
_entity.id
_entity.type
_entity.pdbx_description
1 polymer ?
#
loop_
_entity_poly.entity_id
_entity_poly.type
_entity_poly.pdbx_seq_one_letter_code
_entity_poly.pdbx_strand_id
1 'polypeptide(L)'
;MFTGEEVTVKLRVDSSIEEYVYRAFPTAQKINVYKGKYTIFDVKVLGMDGILFWILGQQDRVKVISPEELRNKVKDIIFRMTKIYK
;
A
#
# COMPACT_ATOMS: atom_id res chain seq x y z
N MET A 1 -0.73 11.36 -14.99
CA MET A 1 0.55 11.11 -14.30
C MET A 1 0.42 11.66 -12.90
N PHE A 2 0.74 10.89 -11.86
CA PHE A 2 0.74 11.41 -10.49
C PHE A 2 1.99 12.30 -10.33
N THR A 3 1.81 13.49 -9.77
CA THR A 3 2.84 14.50 -9.57
C THR A 3 3.11 14.67 -8.07
N GLY A 4 4.36 14.83 -7.67
CA GLY A 4 4.73 15.04 -6.26
C GLY A 4 6.16 14.61 -5.97
N GLU A 5 6.56 14.75 -4.71
CA GLU A 5 7.86 14.30 -4.22
C GLU A 5 7.99 12.77 -4.26
N GLU A 6 9.20 12.27 -4.48
CA GLU A 6 9.48 10.84 -4.35
C GLU A 6 9.37 10.42 -2.89
N VAL A 7 8.47 9.49 -2.61
CA VAL A 7 8.25 8.94 -1.27
C VAL A 7 8.52 7.44 -1.30
N THR A 8 9.27 6.97 -0.30
CA THR A 8 9.41 5.53 -0.05
C THR A 8 8.30 5.05 0.88
N VAL A 9 7.52 4.08 0.42
CA VAL A 9 6.40 3.50 1.15
C VAL A 9 6.72 2.06 1.50
N LYS A 10 6.56 1.71 2.78
CA LYS A 10 6.73 0.35 3.28
C LYS A 10 5.38 -0.32 3.44
N LEU A 11 5.20 -1.44 2.76
CA LEU A 11 3.95 -2.20 2.73
C LEU A 11 4.16 -3.60 3.30
N ARG A 12 3.20 -4.05 4.10
CA ARG A 12 2.96 -5.48 4.32
C ARG A 12 1.92 -5.94 3.31
N VAL A 13 2.24 -6.96 2.53
CA VAL A 13 1.41 -7.47 1.45
C VAL A 13 1.17 -8.96 1.66
N ASP A 14 -0.07 -9.41 1.56
CA ASP A 14 -0.42 -10.82 1.60
C ASP A 14 0.29 -11.59 0.48
N SER A 15 0.77 -12.81 0.78
CA SER A 15 1.54 -13.59 -0.19
C SER A 15 0.75 -13.97 -1.46
N SER A 16 -0.59 -13.95 -1.42
CA SER A 16 -1.45 -14.23 -2.58
C SER A 16 -1.45 -13.14 -3.66
N ILE A 17 -0.96 -11.93 -3.34
CA ILE A 17 -1.01 -10.77 -4.23
C ILE A 17 0.34 -10.13 -4.53
N GLU A 18 1.46 -10.82 -4.23
CA GLU A 18 2.81 -10.28 -4.44
C GLU A 18 3.07 -9.84 -5.88
N GLU A 19 2.56 -10.59 -6.86
CA GLU A 19 2.75 -10.26 -8.29
C GLU A 19 2.08 -8.91 -8.67
N TYR A 20 0.98 -8.55 -8.02
CA TYR A 20 0.31 -7.27 -8.28
C TYR A 20 1.15 -6.09 -7.79
N VAL A 21 1.99 -6.27 -6.78
CA VAL A 21 2.93 -5.23 -6.32
C VAL A 21 3.94 -4.93 -7.41
N TYR A 22 4.55 -5.96 -8.01
CA TYR A 22 5.55 -5.78 -9.06
C TYR A 22 4.97 -5.17 -10.34
N ARG A 23 3.73 -5.55 -10.69
CA ARG A 23 3.01 -4.96 -11.82
C ARG A 23 2.71 -3.47 -11.61
N ALA A 24 2.38 -3.08 -10.38
CA ALA A 24 2.04 -1.69 -10.07
C ALA A 24 3.26 -0.81 -9.77
N PHE A 25 4.31 -1.39 -9.18
CA PHE A 25 5.51 -0.69 -8.73
C PHE A 25 6.75 -1.43 -9.24
N PRO A 26 7.25 -1.10 -10.45
CA PRO A 26 8.42 -1.76 -11.03
C PRO A 26 9.69 -1.65 -10.18
N THR A 27 9.77 -0.62 -9.32
CA THR A 27 10.88 -0.38 -8.38
C THR A 27 10.71 -1.07 -7.02
N ALA A 28 9.70 -1.94 -6.87
CA ALA A 28 9.43 -2.63 -5.62
C ALA A 28 10.60 -3.53 -5.19
N GLN A 29 11.01 -3.38 -3.93
CA GLN A 29 12.05 -4.18 -3.30
C GLN A 29 11.45 -5.04 -2.19
N LYS A 30 11.74 -6.35 -2.21
CA LYS A 30 11.39 -7.26 -1.11
C LYS A 30 12.38 -7.06 0.03
N ILE A 31 11.86 -6.67 1.19
CA ILE A 31 12.66 -6.45 2.41
C ILE A 31 12.68 -7.71 3.28
N ASN A 32 11.53 -8.39 3.40
CA ASN A 32 11.43 -9.62 4.18
C ASN A 32 10.27 -10.50 3.73
N VAL A 33 10.42 -11.82 3.78
CA VAL A 33 9.42 -12.80 3.36
C VAL A 33 9.03 -13.67 4.55
N TYR A 34 7.77 -13.60 4.96
CA TYR A 34 7.20 -14.46 6.00
C TYR A 34 6.42 -15.57 5.32
N LYS A 35 7.11 -16.69 5.05
CA LYS A 35 6.65 -17.83 4.25
C LYS A 35 5.16 -18.15 4.49
N GLY A 36 4.37 -18.06 3.41
CA GLY A 36 2.94 -18.41 3.39
C GLY A 36 2.01 -17.45 4.12
N LYS A 37 2.49 -16.27 4.55
CA LYS A 37 1.68 -15.28 5.27
C LYS A 37 1.70 -13.92 4.59
N TYR A 38 2.87 -13.29 4.53
CA TYR A 38 3.00 -11.96 3.96
C TYR A 38 4.45 -11.64 3.61
N THR A 39 4.63 -10.64 2.76
CA THR A 39 5.93 -10.10 2.38
C THR A 39 5.95 -8.60 2.66
N ILE A 40 7.09 -8.12 3.12
CA ILE A 40 7.36 -6.69 3.33
C ILE A 40 8.04 -6.14 2.09
N PHE A 41 7.47 -5.09 1.54
CA PHE A 41 8.00 -4.38 0.38
C PHE A 41 8.32 -2.93 0.72
N ASP A 42 9.40 -2.42 0.14
CA ASP A 42 9.60 -0.99 -0.05
C ASP A 42 9.32 -0.65 -1.51
N VAL A 43 8.47 0.35 -1.73
CA VAL A 43 8.12 0.85 -3.06
C VAL A 43 8.39 2.35 -3.13
N LYS A 44 8.88 2.83 -4.27
CA LYS A 44 9.07 4.26 -4.53
C LYS A 44 7.92 4.78 -5.38
N VAL A 45 7.31 5.86 -4.94
CA VAL A 45 6.16 6.48 -5.62
C VAL A 45 6.33 7.98 -5.72
N LEU A 46 5.72 8.59 -6.74
CA LEU A 46 5.65 10.05 -6.90
C LEU A 46 4.32 10.54 -6.32
N GLY A 47 4.39 11.17 -5.14
CA GLY A 47 3.21 11.53 -4.36
C GLY A 47 2.48 10.31 -3.78
N MET A 48 1.48 10.58 -2.93
CA MET A 48 0.78 9.53 -2.17
C MET A 48 -0.57 9.11 -2.76
N ASP A 49 -1.17 9.90 -3.65
CA ASP A 49 -2.55 9.66 -4.11
C ASP A 49 -2.67 8.37 -4.94
N GLY A 50 -1.73 8.12 -5.85
CA GLY A 50 -1.74 6.93 -6.69
C GLY A 50 -1.63 5.64 -5.90
N ILE A 51 -0.68 5.58 -4.95
CA ILE A 51 -0.52 4.41 -4.08
C ILE A 51 -1.68 4.26 -3.10
N LEU A 52 -2.28 5.36 -2.64
CA LEU A 52 -3.45 5.34 -1.78
C LEU A 52 -4.62 4.63 -2.46
N PHE A 53 -4.94 5.00 -3.72
CA PHE A 53 -5.99 4.31 -4.48
C PHE A 53 -5.66 2.84 -4.73
N TRP A 54 -4.41 2.55 -5.08
CA TRP A 54 -3.98 1.17 -5.31
C TRP A 54 -4.14 0.30 -4.06
N ILE A 55 -3.74 0.81 -2.88
CA ILE A 55 -3.88 0.12 -1.59
C ILE A 55 -5.35 -0.22 -1.31
N LEU A 56 -6.24 0.76 -1.43
CA LEU A 56 -7.67 0.56 -1.18
C LEU A 56 -8.30 -0.47 -2.13
N GLY A 57 -7.83 -0.50 -3.39
CA GLY A 57 -8.24 -1.51 -4.37
C GLY A 57 -7.83 -2.95 -4.01
N GLN A 58 -6.83 -3.13 -3.13
CA GLN A 58 -6.41 -4.47 -2.70
C GLN A 58 -7.23 -5.05 -1.53
N GLN A 59 -8.22 -4.29 -1.03
CA GLN A 59 -9.06 -4.65 0.11
C GLN A 59 -8.22 -4.78 1.40
N ASP A 60 -8.33 -5.90 2.12
CA ASP A 60 -7.65 -6.16 3.40
C ASP A 60 -6.25 -6.82 3.24
N ARG A 61 -5.81 -7.06 2.00
CA ARG A 61 -4.58 -7.78 1.68
C ARG A 61 -3.31 -6.93 1.73
N VAL A 62 -3.45 -5.61 1.88
CA VAL A 62 -2.31 -4.67 1.97
C VAL A 62 -2.44 -3.82 3.23
N LYS A 63 -1.33 -3.66 3.94
CA LYS A 63 -1.21 -2.77 5.10
C LYS A 63 -0.02 -1.84 4.95
N VAL A 64 -0.27 -0.54 5.12
CA VAL A 64 0.80 0.46 5.17
C VAL A 64 1.52 0.38 6.52
N ILE A 65 2.85 0.22 6.46
CA ILE A 65 3.75 0.29 7.63
C ILE A 65 4.27 1.71 7.78
N SER A 66 4.75 2.32 6.69
CA SER A 66 5.23 3.71 6.63
C SER A 66 5.03 4.30 5.23
N PRO A 67 4.97 5.64 5.08
CA PRO A 67 4.96 6.65 6.13
C PRO A 67 3.64 6.68 6.92
N GLU A 68 3.69 7.24 8.12
CA GLU A 68 2.52 7.34 9.01
C GLU A 68 1.40 8.18 8.40
N GLU A 69 1.75 9.24 7.67
CA GLU A 69 0.80 10.09 6.97
C GLU A 69 -0.11 9.27 6.02
N LEU A 70 0.48 8.44 5.16
CA LEU A 70 -0.26 7.58 4.25
C LEU A 70 -1.12 6.56 5.01
N ARG A 71 -0.57 5.98 6.08
CA ARG A 71 -1.29 5.03 6.93
C ARG A 71 -2.53 5.68 7.57
N ASN A 72 -2.43 6.92 8.01
CA ASN A 72 -3.55 7.65 8.60
C ASN A 72 -4.60 8.02 7.55
N LYS A 73 -4.17 8.45 6.34
CA LYS A 73 -5.09 8.66 5.20
C LYS A 73 -5.92 7.42 4.87
N VAL A 74 -5.30 6.23 4.85
CA VAL A 74 -6.01 4.95 4.62
C VAL A 74 -7.03 4.69 5.73
N LYS A 75 -6.64 4.84 7.00
CA LYS A 75 -7.55 4.64 8.16
C LYS A 75 -8.75 5.58 8.09
N ASP A 76 -8.53 6.85 7.74
CA ASP A 76 -9.59 7.85 7.66
C ASP A 76 -10.60 7.52 6.55
N ILE A 77 -10.12 7.04 5.39
CA ILE A 77 -11.02 6.60 4.32
C ILE A 77 -11.86 5.41 4.76
N ILE A 78 -11.23 4.38 5.35
CA ILE A 78 -11.95 3.21 5.87
C ILE A 78 -12.99 3.63 6.91
N PHE A 79 -12.62 4.52 7.84
CA PHE A 79 -13.54 5.04 8.86
C PHE A 79 -14.69 5.85 8.26
N ARG A 80 -14.49 6.58 7.15
CA ARG A 80 -15.60 7.23 6.45
C ARG A 80 -16.49 6.21 5.74
N MET A 81 -15.92 5.17 5.12
CA MET A 81 -16.69 4.11 4.47
C MET A 81 -17.60 3.38 5.46
N THR A 82 -17.13 3.10 6.68
CA THR A 82 -17.97 2.46 7.70
C THR A 82 -19.16 3.32 8.14
N LYS A 83 -19.13 4.65 7.93
CA LYS A 83 -20.28 5.53 8.18
C LYS A 83 -21.33 5.49 7.06
N ILE A 84 -20.94 5.12 5.84
CA ILE A 84 -21.85 5.06 4.68
C ILE A 84 -22.67 3.78 4.70
N TYR A 85 -22.03 2.66 5.04
CA TYR A 85 -22.67 1.34 5.06
C TYR A 85 -23.23 0.95 6.45
N LYS A 86 -23.34 1.93 7.35
CA LYS A 86 -23.82 1.72 8.72
C LYS A 86 -25.33 1.74 8.79
#